data_AF-A0A524L8Y1-F1
#
_entry.id   AF-A0A524L8Y1-F1
#
_cell.length_a   1.000
_cell.length_b   1.000
_cell.length_c   1.000
_cell.angle_alpha   90.00
_cell.angle_beta   90.00
_cell.angle_gamma   90.00
#
_symmetry.space_group_name_H-M   'P 1'
#
loop_
_entity.id
_entity.type
_entity.pdbx_description
1 polymer ?
#
loop_
_entity_poly.entity_id
_entity_poly.type
_entity_poly.pdbx_seq_one_letter_code
_entity_poly.pdbx_strand_id
1 'polypeptide(L)'
;MKIDKDKLGELYGKVGVGNQTSLGIMGRNRDISVGEIFMIYSDRDGHERIFFFRVLGLENYLRQVDDMSRIAGTLLTEGDAYLSGMDRNMLLSLGGRMLGYAEKDAKGEWTF
;
A
#
# COMPACT_ATOMS: atom_id res chain seq x y z
N MET A 1 -20.06 9.05 -9.15
CA MET A 1 -20.76 8.00 -8.37
C MET A 1 -19.70 7.33 -7.50
N LYS A 2 -19.97 7.00 -6.22
CA LYS A 2 -18.92 6.54 -5.31
C LYS A 2 -18.54 5.07 -5.51
N ILE A 3 -17.24 4.74 -5.55
CA ILE A 3 -16.74 3.36 -5.56
C ILE A 3 -16.91 2.77 -4.15
N ASP A 4 -17.54 1.61 -4.09
CA ASP A 4 -17.72 0.84 -2.87
C ASP A 4 -16.42 0.11 -2.51
N LYS A 5 -15.69 0.65 -1.53
CA LYS A 5 -14.38 0.15 -1.10
C LYS A 5 -14.46 -1.24 -0.48
N ASP A 6 -15.60 -1.58 0.13
CA ASP A 6 -15.78 -2.86 0.83
C ASP A 6 -15.88 -4.03 -0.17
N LYS A 7 -16.09 -3.72 -1.47
CA LYS A 7 -16.07 -4.69 -2.57
C LYS A 7 -14.71 -4.86 -3.23
N LEU A 8 -13.68 -4.13 -2.80
CA LEU A 8 -12.32 -4.21 -3.37
C LEU A 8 -11.43 -5.27 -2.68
N GLY A 9 -12.03 -6.17 -1.91
CA GLY A 9 -11.31 -7.22 -1.19
C GLY A 9 -10.70 -6.74 0.12
N GLU A 10 -9.74 -7.50 0.64
CA GLU A 10 -9.13 -7.23 1.94
C GLU A 10 -8.11 -6.07 1.86
N LEU A 11 -8.20 -5.12 2.79
CA LEU A 11 -7.23 -4.04 2.90
C LEU A 11 -5.86 -4.59 3.32
N TYR A 12 -4.90 -4.55 2.40
CA TYR A 12 -3.53 -4.98 2.67
C TYR A 12 -2.69 -3.92 3.39
N GLY A 13 -2.81 -2.66 2.95
CA GLY A 13 -1.97 -1.57 3.45
C GLY A 13 -2.19 -0.26 2.69
N LYS A 14 -1.26 0.68 2.88
CA LYS A 14 -1.24 1.99 2.20
C LYS A 14 0.01 2.12 1.35
N VAL A 15 -0.14 2.64 0.13
CA VAL A 15 0.98 2.98 -0.74
C VAL A 15 1.63 4.27 -0.21
N GLY A 16 2.92 4.21 0.11
CA GLY A 16 3.71 5.38 0.54
C GLY A 16 4.49 6.04 -0.59
N VAL A 17 4.98 5.23 -1.53
CA VAL A 17 5.72 5.68 -2.72
C VAL A 17 5.52 4.67 -3.84
N GLY A 18 5.65 5.07 -5.10
CA GLY A 18 5.59 4.11 -6.20
C GLY A 18 5.65 4.77 -7.57
N ASN A 19 5.90 3.94 -8.58
CA ASN A 19 5.86 4.28 -9.98
C ASN A 19 5.21 3.12 -10.78
N GLN A 20 5.38 3.10 -12.10
CA GLN A 20 4.75 2.07 -12.95
C GLN A 20 5.31 0.65 -12.75
N THR A 21 6.49 0.51 -12.16
CA THR A 21 7.19 -0.77 -12.00
C THR A 21 7.52 -1.10 -10.54
N SER A 22 7.32 -0.19 -9.61
CA SER A 22 7.56 -0.42 -8.18
C SER A 22 6.52 0.22 -7.27
N LEU A 23 6.23 -0.44 -6.14
CA LEU A 23 5.41 0.09 -5.06
C LEU A 23 6.09 -0.09 -3.71
N GLY A 24 6.18 0.99 -2.93
CA GLY A 24 6.48 0.95 -1.51
C GLY A 24 5.17 0.95 -0.71
N ILE A 25 4.88 -0.15 -0.03
CA ILE A 25 3.65 -0.35 0.74
C ILE A 25 3.98 -0.48 2.22
N MET A 26 3.27 0.28 3.04
CA MET A 26 3.20 0.07 4.47
C MET A 26 1.98 -0.79 4.76
N GLY A 27 2.19 -2.03 5.19
CA GLY A 27 1.13 -3.02 5.30
C GLY A 27 1.38 -4.08 6.36
N ARG A 28 0.44 -5.03 6.43
CA ARG A 28 0.51 -6.17 7.35
C ARG A 28 1.66 -7.10 6.97
N ASN A 29 2.26 -7.74 7.97
CA ASN A 29 3.22 -8.83 7.79
C ASN A 29 2.50 -10.10 7.32
N ARG A 30 2.14 -10.15 6.05
CA ARG A 30 1.50 -11.29 5.39
C ARG A 30 2.28 -11.62 4.11
N ASP A 31 2.41 -12.91 3.83
CA ASP A 31 3.09 -13.41 2.64
C ASP A 31 2.41 -12.87 1.37
N ILE A 32 3.18 -12.16 0.54
CA ILE A 32 2.81 -11.74 -0.81
C ILE A 32 3.39 -12.75 -1.80
N SER A 33 2.60 -13.17 -2.77
CA SER A 33 3.07 -14.07 -3.83
C SER A 33 3.34 -13.34 -5.14
N VAL A 34 4.37 -13.78 -5.86
CA VAL A 34 4.56 -13.38 -7.26
C VAL A 34 3.33 -13.79 -8.05
N GLY A 35 2.77 -12.84 -8.79
CA GLY A 35 1.53 -13.02 -9.51
C GLY A 35 0.27 -12.61 -8.75
N GLU A 36 0.37 -12.01 -7.57
CA GLU A 36 -0.78 -11.31 -6.99
C GLU A 36 -1.08 -10.00 -7.74
N ILE A 37 -2.33 -9.53 -7.64
CA ILE A 37 -2.75 -8.24 -8.18
C ILE A 37 -3.24 -7.39 -7.01
N PHE A 38 -2.59 -6.25 -6.82
CA PHE A 38 -3.06 -5.22 -5.91
C PHE A 38 -4.02 -4.28 -6.63
N MET A 39 -5.16 -4.01 -5.97
CA MET A 39 -6.05 -2.91 -6.32
C MET A 39 -5.70 -1.70 -5.46
N ILE A 40 -5.34 -0.60 -6.12
CA ILE A 40 -4.96 0.64 -5.45
C ILE A 40 -6.08 1.64 -5.70
N TYR A 41 -6.90 1.84 -4.68
CA TYR A 41 -7.92 2.88 -4.71
C TYR A 41 -7.26 4.27 -4.62
N SER A 42 -7.65 5.16 -5.52
CA SER A 42 -7.26 6.57 -5.55
C SER A 42 -8.50 7.43 -5.68
N ASP A 43 -8.57 8.50 -4.90
CA ASP A 43 -9.56 9.57 -5.02
C ASP A 43 -8.79 10.89 -5.14
N ARG A 44 -8.84 11.51 -6.32
CA ARG A 44 -8.21 12.80 -6.59
C ARG A 44 -9.13 13.65 -7.43
N ASP A 45 -9.29 14.92 -7.05
CA ASP A 45 -10.08 15.91 -7.79
C ASP A 45 -11.52 15.44 -8.08
N GLY A 46 -12.10 14.61 -7.20
CA GLY A 46 -13.45 14.04 -7.37
C GLY A 46 -13.53 12.86 -8.34
N HIS A 47 -12.39 12.36 -8.83
CA HIS A 47 -12.29 11.16 -9.65
C HIS A 47 -11.79 9.98 -8.83
N GLU A 48 -12.64 8.99 -8.68
CA GLU A 48 -12.28 7.71 -8.04
C GLU A 48 -11.81 6.71 -9.09
N ARG A 49 -10.61 6.16 -8.87
CA ARG A 49 -9.95 5.20 -9.76
C ARG A 49 -9.44 4.02 -8.96
N ILE A 50 -9.43 2.85 -9.58
CA ILE A 50 -8.81 1.64 -9.05
C ILE A 50 -7.68 1.27 -9.99
N PHE A 51 -6.44 1.47 -9.57
CA PHE A 51 -5.28 1.03 -10.33
C PHE A 51 -4.99 -0.45 -10.04
N PHE A 52 -4.53 -1.17 -11.07
CA PHE A 52 -4.17 -2.57 -10.95
C PHE A 52 -2.67 -2.74 -11.08
N PHE A 53 -2.04 -3.31 -10.06
CA PHE A 53 -0.61 -3.60 -10.06
C PHE A 53 -0.34 -5.09 -9.92
N ARG A 54 0.33 -5.67 -10.92
CA ARG A 54 0.76 -7.07 -10.91
C ARG A 54 2.11 -7.19 -10.22
N VAL A 55 2.18 -8.00 -9.16
CA VAL A 55 3.45 -8.32 -8.49
C VAL A 55 4.27 -9.27 -9.36
N LEU A 56 5.51 -8.89 -9.65
CA LEU A 56 6.50 -9.72 -10.38
C LEU A 56 7.70 -10.09 -9.52
N GLY A 57 7.93 -9.35 -8.43
CA GLY A 57 8.97 -9.62 -7.45
C GLY A 57 8.68 -8.86 -6.16
N LEU A 58 9.32 -9.28 -5.07
CA LEU A 58 9.19 -8.60 -3.78
C LEU A 58 10.56 -8.53 -3.11
N GLU A 59 10.83 -7.37 -2.52
CA GLU A 59 11.98 -7.12 -1.66
C GLU A 59 11.44 -6.64 -0.31
N ASN A 60 11.71 -7.41 0.73
CA ASN A 60 11.30 -7.07 2.08
C ASN A 60 12.40 -6.25 2.76
N TYR A 61 12.26 -4.93 2.73
CA TYR A 61 13.27 -4.01 3.26
C TYR A 61 13.35 -4.02 4.80
N LEU A 62 12.32 -4.51 5.49
CA LEU A 62 12.26 -4.44 6.96
C LEU A 62 12.16 -5.83 7.61
N ARG A 63 13.22 -6.62 7.47
CA ARG A 63 13.52 -7.67 8.46
C ARG A 63 14.39 -7.16 9.63
N GLN A 64 14.96 -5.95 9.50
CA GLN A 64 15.74 -5.28 10.53
C GLN A 64 15.41 -3.79 10.52
N VAL A 65 14.94 -3.28 11.66
CA VAL A 65 14.91 -1.85 11.97
C VAL A 65 16.38 -1.40 12.10
N ASP A 66 17.03 -1.07 10.99
CA ASP A 66 18.40 -0.53 11.00
C ASP A 66 18.45 1.01 11.03
N ASP A 67 17.30 1.67 11.23
CA ASP A 67 17.25 3.11 11.45
C ASP A 67 16.76 3.44 12.87
N MET A 68 17.40 2.83 13.88
CA MET A 68 17.20 3.18 15.29
C MET A 68 17.43 4.69 15.54
N SER A 69 18.27 5.35 14.74
CA SER A 69 18.58 6.78 14.88
C SER A 69 17.35 7.68 14.65
N ARG A 70 16.48 7.31 13.70
CA ARG A 70 15.26 8.08 13.38
C ARG A 70 14.14 7.84 14.39
N ILE A 71 14.07 6.64 14.95
CA ILE A 71 13.11 6.27 16.01
C ILE A 71 13.56 6.85 17.36
N ALA A 72 14.86 6.93 17.64
CA ALA A 72 15.43 7.51 18.85
C ALA A 72 15.03 8.98 19.06
N GLY A 73 14.92 9.76 17.97
CA GLY A 73 14.45 11.16 18.03
C GLY A 73 13.02 11.28 18.53
N THR A 74 12.14 10.32 18.21
CA THR A 74 10.75 10.30 18.66
C THR A 74 10.61 9.64 20.04
N LEU A 75 11.37 8.58 20.33
CA LEU A 75 11.40 7.87 21.63
C LEU A 75 11.78 8.78 22.81
N LEU A 76 12.75 9.68 22.61
CA LEU A 76 13.15 10.65 23.65
C LEU A 76 12.04 11.66 23.98
N THR A 77 11.04 11.81 23.12
CA THR A 77 9.98 12.81 23.25
C THR A 77 8.68 12.21 23.79
N GLU A 78 8.38 10.93 23.53
CA GLU A 78 7.08 10.31 23.83
C GLU A 78 7.09 9.08 24.76
N GLY A 79 8.27 8.59 25.19
CA GLY A 79 8.38 7.55 26.23
C GLY A 79 7.80 6.17 25.87
N ASP A 80 7.87 5.23 26.83
CA ASP A 80 7.66 3.76 26.71
C ASP A 80 6.31 3.30 26.09
N ALA A 81 5.37 4.22 25.84
CA ALA A 81 4.09 3.94 25.19
C ALA A 81 4.24 3.54 23.71
N TYR A 82 5.30 3.96 23.02
CA TYR A 82 5.50 3.66 21.59
C TYR A 82 5.89 2.18 21.34
N LEU A 83 6.57 1.54 22.32
CA LEU A 83 7.17 0.20 22.15
C LEU A 83 6.17 -0.96 22.35
N SER A 84 5.05 -0.74 23.04
CA SER A 84 4.13 -1.82 23.42
C SER A 84 2.96 -2.04 22.44
N GLY A 85 2.78 -1.15 21.46
CA GLY A 85 1.63 -1.17 20.53
C GLY A 85 1.98 -1.17 19.04
N MET A 86 3.25 -1.25 18.66
CA MET A 86 3.65 -1.43 17.27
C MET A 86 3.30 -2.86 16.80
N ASP A 87 2.05 -3.05 16.39
CA ASP A 87 1.76 -3.97 15.31
C ASP A 87 2.83 -3.74 14.23
N ARG A 88 3.63 -4.77 13.97
CA ARG A 88 4.84 -4.73 13.13
C ARG A 88 4.46 -4.35 11.69
N ASN A 89 4.23 -3.06 11.44
CA ASN A 89 4.00 -2.53 10.12
C ASN A 89 5.29 -2.69 9.33
N MET A 90 5.26 -3.51 8.27
CA MET A 90 6.40 -3.71 7.40
C MET A 90 6.35 -2.70 6.25
N LEU A 91 7.50 -2.16 5.90
CA LEU A 91 7.71 -1.46 4.64
C LEU A 91 8.17 -2.50 3.63
N LEU A 92 7.30 -2.77 2.66
CA LEU A 92 7.54 -3.73 1.58
C LEU A 92 7.75 -2.97 0.29
N SER A 93 8.78 -3.35 -0.46
CA SER A 93 8.97 -2.89 -1.82
C SER A 93 8.58 -4.02 -2.77
N LEU A 94 7.61 -3.73 -3.63
CA LEU A 94 7.13 -4.68 -4.62
C LEU A 94 7.64 -4.25 -5.98
N GLY A 95 8.35 -5.16 -6.65
CA GLY A 95 8.64 -5.06 -8.07
C GLY A 95 7.47 -5.60 -8.87
N GLY A 96 7.08 -4.93 -9.94
CA GLY A 96 5.91 -5.33 -10.70
C GLY A 96 5.61 -4.47 -11.91
N ARG A 97 4.34 -4.44 -12.28
CA ARG A 97 3.86 -3.66 -13.42
C ARG A 97 2.46 -3.12 -13.18
N MET A 98 2.29 -1.83 -13.43
CA MET A 98 1.00 -1.17 -13.54
C MET A 98 0.30 -1.65 -14.82
N LEU A 99 -0.91 -2.19 -14.68
CA LEU A 99 -1.70 -2.71 -15.79
C LEU A 99 -2.64 -1.67 -16.39
N GLY A 100 -3.00 -0.65 -15.61
CA GLY A 100 -4.00 0.36 -15.98
C GLY A 100 -4.84 0.73 -14.76
N TYR A 101 -6.00 1.33 -15.01
CA TYR A 101 -6.97 1.66 -13.97
C TYR A 101 -8.39 1.44 -14.47
N ALA A 102 -9.30 1.20 -13.54
CA ALA A 102 -10.72 1.28 -13.81
C ALA A 102 -11.31 2.51 -13.11
N GLU A 103 -12.28 3.16 -13.75
CA GLU A 103 -13.09 4.21 -13.14
C GLU A 103 -14.57 4.04 -13.47
N LYS A 104 -15.44 4.65 -12.66
CA LYS A 104 -16.85 4.76 -12.97
C LYS A 104 -17.12 6.06 -13.70
N ASP A 105 -17.74 5.97 -14.86
CA ASP A 105 -18.18 7.13 -15.62
C ASP A 105 -19.37 7.85 -14.93
N ALA A 106 -19.85 8.93 -15.55
CA ALA A 106 -21.00 9.68 -15.04
C ALA A 106 -22.31 8.86 -15.01
N LYS A 107 -22.40 7.77 -15.79
CA LYS A 107 -23.55 6.86 -15.86
C LYS A 107 -23.43 5.69 -14.87
N GLY A 108 -22.29 5.56 -14.20
CA GLY A 108 -22.00 4.49 -13.25
C GLY A 108 -21.45 3.21 -13.89
N GLU A 109 -21.10 3.26 -15.18
CA GLU A 109 -20.51 2.16 -15.93
C GLU A 109 -19.00 2.11 -15.71
N TRP A 110 -18.43 0.90 -15.73
CA TRP A 110 -16.99 0.71 -15.57
C TRP A 110 -16.27 0.97 -16.90
N THR A 111 -15.27 1.86 -16.87
CA THR A 111 -14.31 2.08 -17.96
C THR A 111 -12.95 1.59 -17.50
N PHE A 112 -12.19 0.92 -18.39
CA PHE A 112 -10.89 0.29 -18.13
C PHE A 112 -9.81 0.85 -19.07
#